data_AF-A0A9P3HHZ2-F1
#
_entry.id   AF-A0A9P3HHZ2-F1
#
_cell.length_a   1.000
_cell.length_b   1.000
_cell.length_c   1.000
_cell.angle_alpha   90.00
_cell.angle_beta   90.00
_cell.angle_gamma   90.00
#
_symmetry.space_group_name_H-M   'P 1'
#
loop_
_entity.id
_entity.type
_entity.pdbx_description
1 polymer ?
#
loop_
_entity_poly.entity_id
_entity_poly.type
_entity_poly.pdbx_seq_one_letter_code
_entity_poly.pdbx_strand_id
1 'polypeptide(L)'
;MSKEKADHLDEAGSLYDHDRIVLERLGYKQSLDRSLSAFSNFGVTFSCCSILAGLTPLYGEALQSGGPMTVIWGWLLVSFFTLMVGLSLAEICSAFPTSGGLYVWTTRLCSAGWAPIASWTVGYTNWLGLFLGSLISMTSSYSPNTYVIFAIYVCILLLHGVVNSMTVRLNGLFNNLSVWWHVFGTSIIVIVVLATTSEKQSAAFVFTEWVNNTGWSSGFYVFMLGLLQSQYTLSGYDSAAHMSEETQNAQHGGPMGIIMAIVVASVVGWVFLVGMTFCITDFESQIVNPKVGVALSQIFLDSAGERLAIFLIVIILGAQFFCGSALTLASSRMVYAFARDGALPMSKTLHKLNKEKSPVAAVWFNIAFCFILGLPYIWSETAYSAIVSVNTIASSISYLIPILCRIILARNTFEPGPFNLGRFSTPVGVIASTWITVTSALFLCPTAYPVTATNMNYALVPFVLVVGLCVTYFGIWGRHWFKPGGGITPAAIKADEKKSELDMESSDDNTDVDQDDDFFEGSNKKTHELSHVFSHTPPMTPELSGSEDEVGFPEDKRR
;
A
#
# COMPACT_ATOMS: atom_id res chain seq x y z
N MET A 1 13.22 -30.17 21.98
CA MET A 1 12.56 -29.18 21.11
C MET A 1 11.12 -29.67 20.94
N SER A 2 10.09 -28.91 21.30
CA SER A 2 8.70 -29.40 21.22
C SER A 2 8.28 -29.61 19.76
N LYS A 3 7.45 -30.62 19.50
CA LYS A 3 6.97 -30.97 18.14
C LYS A 3 6.33 -29.79 17.42
N GLU A 4 5.52 -29.01 18.15
CA GLU A 4 4.94 -27.74 17.68
C GLU A 4 5.98 -26.71 17.21
N LYS A 5 7.14 -26.63 17.87
CA LYS A 5 8.21 -25.73 17.45
C LYS A 5 8.97 -26.26 16.23
N ALA A 6 8.99 -27.57 16.00
CA ALA A 6 9.55 -28.16 14.78
C ALA A 6 8.58 -27.95 13.61
N ASP A 7 7.29 -28.22 13.81
CA ASP A 7 6.25 -28.03 12.79
C ASP A 7 6.17 -26.56 12.33
N HIS A 8 6.28 -25.59 13.25
CA HIS A 8 6.34 -24.15 12.90
C HIS A 8 7.63 -23.74 12.15
N LEU A 9 8.76 -24.42 12.41
CA LEU A 9 10.01 -24.14 11.69
C LEU A 9 9.96 -24.69 10.26
N ASP A 10 9.34 -25.86 10.08
CA ASP A 10 9.16 -26.50 8.78
C ASP A 10 8.15 -25.72 7.92
N GLU A 11 7.05 -25.25 8.51
CA GLU A 11 6.06 -24.40 7.83
C GLU A 11 6.68 -23.05 7.40
N ALA A 12 7.43 -22.39 8.29
CA ALA A 12 8.13 -21.14 7.98
C ALA A 12 9.21 -21.32 6.89
N GLY A 13 9.90 -22.46 6.87
CA GLY A 13 10.84 -22.83 5.81
C GLY A 13 10.14 -22.99 4.46
N SER A 14 9.03 -23.72 4.42
CA SER A 14 8.25 -23.96 3.21
C SER A 14 7.69 -22.67 2.58
N LEU A 15 7.21 -21.74 3.42
CA LEU A 15 6.71 -20.43 2.98
C LEU A 15 7.82 -19.57 2.40
N TYR A 16 9.01 -19.60 3.00
CA TYR A 16 10.16 -18.87 2.49
C TYR A 16 10.61 -19.37 1.12
N ASP A 17 10.67 -20.69 0.94
CA ASP A 17 11.02 -21.31 -0.34
C ASP A 17 9.97 -21.02 -1.42
N HIS A 18 8.68 -21.05 -1.08
CA HIS A 18 7.59 -20.69 -1.99
C HIS A 18 7.70 -19.23 -2.47
N ASP A 19 7.86 -18.27 -1.55
CA ASP A 19 8.01 -16.85 -1.89
C ASP A 19 9.25 -16.59 -2.78
N ARG A 20 10.34 -17.34 -2.57
CA ARG A 20 11.53 -17.27 -3.43
C ARG A 20 11.23 -17.75 -4.85
N ILE A 21 10.57 -18.91 -4.98
CA ILE A 21 10.21 -19.49 -6.29
C ILE A 21 9.29 -18.53 -7.05
N VAL A 22 8.30 -17.94 -6.38
CA VAL A 22 7.40 -16.94 -6.99
C VAL A 22 8.20 -15.75 -7.51
N LEU A 23 9.14 -15.20 -6.72
CA LEU A 23 9.97 -14.08 -7.16
C LEU A 23 10.87 -14.44 -8.35
N GLU A 24 11.42 -15.66 -8.36
CA GLU A 24 12.22 -16.19 -9.47
C GLU A 24 11.40 -16.33 -10.76
N ARG A 25 10.14 -16.78 -10.67
CA ARG A 25 9.19 -16.77 -11.80
C ARG A 25 8.90 -15.35 -12.31
N LEU A 26 9.00 -14.34 -11.44
CA LEU A 26 8.94 -12.92 -11.82
C LEU A 26 10.24 -12.38 -12.42
N GLY A 27 11.26 -13.22 -12.61
CA GLY A 27 12.53 -12.86 -13.24
C GLY A 27 13.48 -12.14 -12.28
N TYR A 28 13.22 -12.20 -10.97
CA TYR A 28 14.02 -11.53 -9.95
C TYR A 28 14.60 -12.54 -8.95
N LYS A 29 15.87 -12.33 -8.57
CA LYS A 29 16.52 -13.12 -7.52
C LYS A 29 16.22 -12.50 -6.16
N GLN A 30 15.94 -13.33 -5.15
CA GLN A 30 15.79 -12.87 -3.76
C GLN A 30 17.08 -12.21 -3.24
N SER A 31 17.08 -10.89 -3.18
CA SER A 31 18.21 -10.07 -2.70
C SER A 31 17.93 -9.40 -1.36
N LEU A 32 16.69 -8.97 -1.13
CA LEU A 32 16.22 -8.35 0.10
C LEU A 32 15.96 -9.39 1.21
N ASP A 33 16.05 -8.97 2.47
CA ASP A 33 15.79 -9.84 3.62
C ASP A 33 14.29 -9.92 3.92
N ARG A 34 13.75 -11.15 3.98
CA ARG A 34 12.32 -11.41 4.14
C ARG A 34 11.94 -11.51 5.62
N SER A 35 12.12 -10.41 6.34
CA SER A 35 11.93 -10.34 7.80
C SER A 35 10.72 -9.55 8.27
N LEU A 36 9.95 -8.92 7.36
CA LEU A 36 8.71 -8.24 7.70
C LEU A 36 7.54 -9.23 7.77
N SER A 37 6.78 -9.19 8.86
CA SER A 37 5.50 -9.88 8.96
C SER A 37 4.41 -9.15 8.18
N ALA A 38 3.31 -9.83 7.87
CA ALA A 38 2.14 -9.20 7.24
C ALA A 38 1.60 -8.00 8.06
N PHE A 39 1.63 -8.08 9.39
CA PHE A 39 1.26 -6.97 10.27
C PHE A 39 2.20 -5.78 10.13
N SER A 40 3.51 -6.02 9.98
CA SER A 40 4.49 -4.95 9.79
C SER A 40 4.34 -4.29 8.42
N ASN A 41 4.05 -5.06 7.37
CA ASN A 41 3.71 -4.54 6.04
C ASN A 41 2.43 -3.68 6.10
N PHE A 42 1.37 -4.18 6.73
CA PHE A 42 0.17 -3.38 7.02
C PHE A 42 0.53 -2.10 7.78
N GLY A 43 1.42 -2.18 8.78
CA GLY A 43 1.81 -1.03 9.58
C GLY A 43 2.53 0.06 8.80
N VAL A 44 3.44 -0.28 7.90
CA VAL A 44 4.05 0.65 6.93
C VAL A 44 2.96 1.33 6.11
N THR A 45 2.04 0.53 5.57
CA THR A 45 1.02 0.98 4.62
C THR A 45 -0.01 1.89 5.28
N PHE A 46 -0.48 1.52 6.47
CA PHE A 46 -1.36 2.33 7.31
C PHE A 46 -0.69 3.65 7.72
N SER A 47 0.61 3.62 8.03
CA SER A 47 1.38 4.83 8.35
C SER A 47 1.53 5.76 7.15
N CYS A 48 1.66 5.24 5.93
CA CYS A 48 1.69 6.07 4.71
C CYS A 48 0.36 6.77 4.44
N CYS A 49 -0.76 6.11 4.75
CA CYS A 49 -2.09 6.72 4.62
C CYS A 49 -2.36 7.79 5.68
N SER A 50 -1.79 7.63 6.89
CA SER A 50 -1.91 8.50 8.07
C SER A 50 -3.09 9.49 8.07
N ILE A 51 -4.17 9.09 8.76
CA ILE A 51 -5.37 9.92 8.95
C ILE A 51 -5.02 11.31 9.51
N LEU A 52 -4.22 11.36 10.57
CA LEU A 52 -3.90 12.61 11.25
C LEU A 52 -3.09 13.55 10.35
N ALA A 53 -2.20 13.00 9.51
CA ALA A 53 -1.43 13.77 8.54
C ALA A 53 -2.30 14.33 7.41
N GLY A 54 -3.25 13.55 6.90
CA GLY A 54 -4.09 13.95 5.77
C GLY A 54 -5.27 14.85 6.14
N LEU A 55 -5.97 14.53 7.24
CA LEU A 55 -7.18 15.25 7.67
C LEU A 55 -6.86 16.66 8.16
N THR A 56 -5.85 16.78 9.03
CA THR A 56 -5.55 18.02 9.78
C THR A 56 -5.36 19.26 8.90
N PRO A 57 -4.52 19.25 7.84
CA PRO A 57 -4.25 20.46 7.07
C PRO A 57 -5.46 20.93 6.24
N LEU A 58 -6.30 20.00 5.78
CA LEU A 58 -7.39 20.30 4.83
C LEU A 58 -8.78 20.36 5.50
N TYR A 59 -8.87 20.10 6.81
CA TYR A 59 -10.14 20.03 7.53
C TYR A 59 -10.96 21.33 7.42
N GLY A 60 -10.30 22.48 7.55
CA GLY A 60 -10.96 23.78 7.45
C GLY A 60 -11.48 24.07 6.04
N GLU A 61 -10.72 23.73 5.01
CA GLU A 61 -11.13 23.90 3.60
C GLU A 61 -12.32 23.00 3.26
N ALA A 62 -12.32 21.75 3.74
CA ALA A 62 -13.41 20.81 3.53
C ALA A 62 -14.72 21.27 4.20
N LEU A 63 -14.64 21.80 5.43
CA LEU A 63 -15.81 22.37 6.12
C LEU A 63 -16.36 23.62 5.43
N GLN A 64 -15.50 24.43 4.79
CA GLN A 64 -15.95 25.56 3.99
C GLN A 64 -16.55 25.14 2.63
N SER A 65 -16.25 23.92 2.19
CA SER A 65 -16.63 23.33 0.90
C SER A 65 -17.63 22.19 1.09
N GLY A 66 -18.85 22.52 1.51
CA GLY A 66 -19.95 21.56 1.68
C GLY A 66 -20.27 21.24 3.15
N GLY A 67 -19.56 21.80 4.12
CA GLY A 67 -19.89 21.73 5.54
C GLY A 67 -19.67 20.36 6.19
N PRO A 68 -20.12 20.22 7.45
CA PRO A 68 -20.13 18.97 8.21
C PRO A 68 -20.72 17.79 7.42
N MET A 69 -21.83 18.00 6.71
CA MET A 69 -22.49 16.96 5.91
C MET A 69 -21.53 16.35 4.88
N THR A 70 -20.80 17.19 4.15
CA THR A 70 -19.85 16.73 3.13
C THR A 70 -18.64 16.06 3.75
N VAL A 71 -18.12 16.58 4.87
CA VAL A 71 -16.97 15.98 5.56
C VAL A 71 -17.30 14.57 6.07
N ILE A 72 -18.45 14.38 6.71
CA ILE A 72 -18.81 13.09 7.31
C ILE A 72 -19.23 12.04 6.27
N TRP A 73 -20.14 12.40 5.36
CA TRP A 73 -20.65 11.45 4.37
C TRP A 73 -19.72 11.31 3.16
N GLY A 74 -19.04 12.40 2.79
CA GLY A 74 -18.02 12.37 1.76
C GLY A 74 -16.85 11.48 2.14
N TRP A 75 -16.43 11.45 3.42
CA TRP A 75 -15.42 10.51 3.89
C TRP A 75 -15.81 9.05 3.60
N LEU A 76 -17.02 8.63 3.96
CA LEU A 76 -17.49 7.26 3.72
C LEU A 76 -17.61 6.94 2.22
N LEU A 77 -18.08 7.89 1.42
CA LEU A 77 -18.17 7.77 -0.03
C LEU A 77 -16.78 7.56 -0.65
N VAL A 78 -15.81 8.41 -0.28
CA VAL A 78 -14.44 8.31 -0.78
C VAL A 78 -13.76 7.04 -0.29
N SER A 79 -13.95 6.65 0.97
CA SER A 79 -13.48 5.38 1.52
C SER A 79 -13.96 4.18 0.71
N PHE A 80 -15.25 4.16 0.32
CA PHE A 80 -15.80 3.09 -0.51
C PHE A 80 -15.12 3.01 -1.88
N PHE A 81 -14.99 4.13 -2.59
CA PHE A 81 -14.36 4.13 -3.91
C PHE A 81 -12.85 3.85 -3.83
N THR A 82 -12.16 4.38 -2.83
CA THR A 82 -10.74 4.07 -2.59
C THR A 82 -10.55 2.59 -2.25
N LEU A 83 -11.48 1.95 -1.54
CA LEU A 83 -11.45 0.50 -1.34
C LEU A 83 -11.58 -0.26 -2.66
N MET A 84 -12.39 0.20 -3.62
CA MET A 84 -12.45 -0.41 -4.96
C MET A 84 -11.10 -0.30 -5.70
N VAL A 85 -10.40 0.84 -5.56
CA VAL A 85 -9.04 1.00 -6.09
C VAL A 85 -8.09 0.02 -5.38
N GLY A 86 -8.13 -0.02 -4.05
CA GLY A 86 -7.31 -0.92 -3.24
C GLY A 86 -7.52 -2.39 -3.56
N LEU A 87 -8.76 -2.84 -3.75
CA LEU A 87 -9.10 -4.21 -4.15
C LEU A 87 -8.52 -4.57 -5.53
N SER A 88 -8.59 -3.63 -6.48
CA SER A 88 -7.99 -3.82 -7.81
C SER A 88 -6.47 -3.97 -7.73
N LEU A 89 -5.79 -3.11 -6.95
CA LEU A 89 -4.35 -3.21 -6.75
C LEU A 89 -3.96 -4.44 -5.93
N ALA A 90 -4.78 -4.86 -4.96
CA ALA A 90 -4.56 -6.05 -4.15
C ALA A 90 -4.60 -7.33 -5.00
N GLU A 91 -5.56 -7.45 -5.93
CA GLU A 91 -5.58 -8.60 -6.87
C GLU A 91 -4.28 -8.68 -7.68
N ILE A 92 -3.79 -7.53 -8.19
CA ILE A 92 -2.55 -7.46 -8.95
C ILE A 92 -1.33 -7.75 -8.06
N CYS A 93 -1.30 -7.21 -6.84
CA CYS A 93 -0.24 -7.43 -5.86
C CYS A 93 -0.12 -8.90 -5.45
N SER A 94 -1.24 -9.61 -5.34
CA SER A 94 -1.26 -11.03 -5.01
C SER A 94 -0.65 -11.89 -6.13
N ALA A 95 -0.89 -11.52 -7.38
CA ALA A 95 -0.29 -12.19 -8.54
C ALA A 95 1.21 -11.86 -8.69
N PHE A 96 1.60 -10.61 -8.41
CA PHE A 96 2.96 -10.11 -8.65
C PHE A 96 3.57 -9.42 -7.41
N PRO A 97 3.86 -10.15 -6.31
CA PRO A 97 4.35 -9.57 -5.05
C PRO A 97 5.84 -9.22 -5.11
N THR A 98 6.19 -8.11 -5.76
CA THR A 98 7.59 -7.69 -5.99
C THR A 98 7.80 -6.23 -5.61
N SER A 99 9.02 -5.89 -5.17
CA SER A 99 9.40 -4.50 -4.92
C SER A 99 9.39 -3.72 -6.23
N GLY A 100 8.98 -2.45 -6.15
CA GLY A 100 8.62 -1.62 -7.31
C GLY A 100 7.15 -1.72 -7.70
N GLY A 101 6.41 -2.73 -7.20
CA GLY A 101 4.95 -2.83 -7.27
C GLY A 101 4.38 -2.45 -8.63
N LEU A 102 3.66 -1.33 -8.65
CA LEU A 102 2.95 -0.79 -9.82
C LEU A 102 3.79 -0.71 -11.09
N TYR A 103 5.08 -0.37 -10.96
CA TYR A 103 6.00 -0.37 -12.09
C TYR A 103 6.09 -1.76 -12.71
N VAL A 104 6.44 -2.77 -11.91
CA VAL A 104 6.59 -4.15 -12.40
C VAL A 104 5.24 -4.74 -12.82
N TRP A 105 4.15 -4.39 -12.16
CA TRP A 105 2.81 -4.83 -12.58
C TRP A 105 2.48 -4.33 -13.98
N THR A 106 2.79 -3.07 -14.26
CA THR A 106 2.56 -2.46 -15.58
C THR A 106 3.38 -3.13 -16.67
N THR A 107 4.61 -3.56 -16.37
CA THR A 107 5.46 -4.28 -17.35
C THR A 107 4.89 -5.64 -17.71
N ARG A 108 4.28 -6.33 -16.74
CA ARG A 108 3.68 -7.66 -16.91
C ARG A 108 2.28 -7.61 -17.53
N LEU A 109 1.52 -6.56 -17.24
CA LEU A 109 0.13 -6.44 -17.68
C LEU A 109 -0.02 -5.78 -19.05
N CYS A 110 0.87 -4.87 -19.43
CA CYS A 110 0.77 -4.19 -20.72
C CYS A 110 1.48 -5.00 -21.82
N SER A 111 1.01 -4.87 -23.07
CA SER A 111 1.59 -5.59 -24.21
C SER A 111 3.03 -5.13 -24.50
N ALA A 112 3.83 -6.00 -25.13
CA ALA A 112 5.27 -5.80 -25.31
C ALA A 112 5.67 -4.44 -25.95
N GLY A 113 4.81 -3.85 -26.78
CA GLY A 113 5.04 -2.53 -27.38
C GLY A 113 4.82 -1.35 -26.42
N TRP A 114 3.87 -1.46 -25.48
CA TRP A 114 3.49 -0.38 -24.55
C TRP A 114 4.16 -0.52 -23.17
N ALA A 115 4.58 -1.74 -22.80
CA ALA A 115 5.19 -2.02 -21.50
C ALA A 115 6.37 -1.10 -21.15
N PRO A 116 7.32 -0.77 -22.05
CA PRO A 116 8.44 0.12 -21.72
C PRO A 116 8.02 1.54 -21.34
N ILE A 117 7.13 2.18 -22.11
CA ILE A 117 6.70 3.56 -21.84
C ILE A 117 5.72 3.63 -20.65
N ALA A 118 4.78 2.68 -20.56
CA ALA A 118 3.79 2.66 -19.49
C ALA A 118 4.46 2.44 -18.13
N SER A 119 5.37 1.47 -18.04
CA SER A 119 6.10 1.19 -16.81
C SER A 119 7.07 2.32 -16.43
N TRP A 120 7.71 2.95 -17.40
CA TRP A 120 8.54 4.14 -17.16
C TRP A 120 7.73 5.29 -16.54
N THR A 121 6.59 5.61 -17.13
CA THR A 121 5.69 6.65 -16.60
C THR A 121 5.18 6.29 -15.22
N VAL A 122 4.72 5.05 -15.01
CA VAL A 122 4.27 4.58 -13.69
C VAL A 122 5.40 4.65 -12.67
N GLY A 123 6.61 4.22 -13.02
CA GLY A 123 7.75 4.22 -12.12
C GLY A 123 8.12 5.60 -11.62
N TYR A 124 8.23 6.57 -12.53
CA TYR A 124 8.54 7.95 -12.17
C TYR A 124 7.40 8.64 -11.42
N THR A 125 6.15 8.49 -11.88
CA THR A 125 5.00 9.11 -11.20
C THR A 125 4.78 8.52 -9.82
N ASN A 126 4.95 7.20 -9.66
CA ASN A 126 4.85 6.54 -8.35
C ASN A 126 5.97 6.99 -7.41
N TRP A 127 7.21 7.02 -7.89
CA TRP A 127 8.34 7.49 -7.10
C TRP A 127 8.13 8.95 -6.65
N LEU A 128 7.73 9.84 -7.58
CA LEU A 128 7.47 11.25 -7.28
C LEU A 128 6.30 11.43 -6.31
N GLY A 129 5.24 10.63 -6.42
CA GLY A 129 4.14 10.61 -5.45
C GLY A 129 4.64 10.28 -4.05
N LEU A 130 5.17 9.07 -3.83
CA LEU A 130 5.67 8.64 -2.52
C LEU A 130 6.69 9.63 -1.92
N PHE A 131 7.58 10.13 -2.78
CA PHE A 131 8.58 11.12 -2.42
C PHE A 131 7.97 12.46 -1.96
N LEU A 132 7.06 13.05 -2.75
CA LEU A 132 6.44 14.33 -2.42
C LEU A 132 5.52 14.20 -1.20
N GLY A 133 4.84 13.06 -1.04
CA GLY A 133 4.10 12.75 0.18
C GLY A 133 4.99 12.78 1.43
N SER A 134 6.19 12.20 1.33
CA SER A 134 7.17 12.27 2.42
C SER A 134 7.57 13.72 2.71
N LEU A 135 7.87 14.51 1.68
CA LEU A 135 8.27 15.91 1.79
C LEU A 135 7.21 16.76 2.51
N ILE A 136 5.94 16.61 2.15
CA ILE A 136 4.81 17.29 2.81
C ILE A 136 4.73 16.90 4.29
N SER A 137 5.00 15.64 4.59
CA SER A 137 4.96 15.11 5.94
C SER A 137 6.10 15.56 6.85
N MET A 138 7.00 16.40 6.35
CA MET A 138 8.17 16.84 7.09
C MET A 138 8.14 18.36 7.32
N THR A 139 7.20 19.06 6.69
CA THR A 139 6.95 20.48 6.93
C THR A 139 5.97 20.69 8.07
N SER A 140 6.30 21.61 8.97
CA SER A 140 5.39 22.05 10.04
C SER A 140 4.82 23.43 9.71
N SER A 141 3.52 23.60 9.90
CA SER A 141 2.83 24.90 9.71
C SER A 141 2.98 25.84 10.91
N TYR A 142 3.83 25.49 11.89
CA TYR A 142 3.81 26.08 13.24
C TYR A 142 5.13 26.75 13.58
N SER A 143 5.51 27.76 12.80
CA SER A 143 6.49 28.79 13.19
C SER A 143 6.40 29.98 12.23
N PRO A 144 6.40 31.24 12.69
CA PRO A 144 6.38 32.39 11.79
C PRO A 144 7.69 32.59 11.02
N ASN A 145 8.76 31.85 11.33
CA ASN A 145 10.04 32.00 10.65
C ASN A 145 10.29 30.85 9.65
N THR A 146 10.23 31.18 8.36
CA THR A 146 10.49 30.27 7.23
C THR A 146 11.81 29.50 7.37
N TYR A 147 12.87 30.15 7.88
CA TYR A 147 14.18 29.50 8.09
C TYR A 147 14.15 28.47 9.21
N VAL A 148 13.36 28.71 10.26
CA VAL A 148 13.19 27.76 11.37
C VAL A 148 12.38 26.55 10.92
N ILE A 149 11.29 26.76 10.15
CA ILE A 149 10.54 25.66 9.54
C ILE A 149 11.47 24.82 8.65
N PHE A 150 12.24 25.48 7.78
CA PHE A 150 13.16 24.78 6.89
C PHE A 150 14.26 24.03 7.66
N ALA A 151 14.80 24.61 8.73
CA ALA A 151 15.78 23.91 9.58
C ALA A 151 15.18 22.68 10.27
N ILE A 152 13.96 22.78 10.80
CA ILE A 152 13.24 21.64 11.39
C ILE A 152 12.98 20.57 10.33
N TYR A 153 12.54 20.97 9.14
CA TYR A 153 12.35 20.10 7.98
C TYR A 153 13.63 19.33 7.65
N VAL A 154 14.79 20.01 7.56
CA VAL A 154 16.09 19.37 7.30
C VAL A 154 16.48 18.42 8.43
N CYS A 155 16.24 18.77 9.69
CA CYS A 155 16.51 17.89 10.83
C CYS A 155 15.67 16.61 10.76
N ILE A 156 14.36 16.72 10.52
CA ILE A 156 13.45 15.57 10.36
C ILE A 156 13.88 14.73 9.15
N LEU A 157 14.33 15.39 8.08
CA LEU A 157 14.86 14.74 6.87
C LEU A 157 16.08 13.87 7.13
N LEU A 158 17.06 14.40 7.86
CA LEU A 158 18.22 13.61 8.25
C LEU A 158 17.83 12.46 9.20
N LEU A 159 16.89 12.68 10.13
CA LEU A 159 16.37 11.65 11.02
C LEU A 159 15.69 10.51 10.24
N HIS A 160 14.83 10.82 9.27
CA HIS A 160 14.23 9.81 8.40
C HIS A 160 15.29 9.05 7.61
N GLY A 161 16.33 9.73 7.12
CA GLY A 161 17.48 9.08 6.47
C GLY A 161 18.17 8.06 7.36
N VAL A 162 18.40 8.41 8.63
CA VAL A 162 19.01 7.52 9.63
C VAL A 162 18.09 6.35 9.96
N VAL A 163 16.83 6.61 10.31
CA VAL A 163 15.84 5.57 10.67
C VAL A 163 15.68 4.59 9.51
N ASN A 164 15.46 5.06 8.29
CA ASN A 164 15.23 4.19 7.13
C ASN A 164 16.50 3.47 6.64
N SER A 165 17.68 3.87 7.11
CA SER A 165 18.95 3.16 6.88
C SER A 165 19.21 2.02 7.87
N MET A 166 18.38 1.88 8.91
CA MET A 166 18.48 0.79 9.88
C MET A 166 18.10 -0.57 9.25
N THR A 167 18.30 -1.65 10.02
CA THR A 167 17.96 -3.00 9.59
C THR A 167 16.46 -3.16 9.35
N VAL A 168 16.08 -4.08 8.46
CA VAL A 168 14.67 -4.35 8.11
C VAL A 168 13.85 -4.69 9.36
N ARG A 169 14.42 -5.44 10.33
CA ARG A 169 13.77 -5.73 11.61
C ARG A 169 13.50 -4.48 12.46
N LEU A 170 14.46 -3.55 12.56
CA LEU A 170 14.27 -2.32 13.33
C LEU A 170 13.22 -1.42 12.67
N ASN A 171 13.24 -1.32 11.34
CA ASN A 171 12.18 -0.64 10.60
C ASN A 171 10.82 -1.29 10.88
N GLY A 172 10.74 -2.62 10.86
CA GLY A 172 9.51 -3.35 11.18
C GLY A 172 8.95 -3.02 12.57
N LEU A 173 9.81 -2.94 13.60
CA LEU A 173 9.42 -2.52 14.95
C LEU A 173 8.96 -1.06 15.00
N PHE A 174 9.69 -0.17 14.33
CA PHE A 174 9.34 1.25 14.22
C PHE A 174 7.97 1.46 13.56
N ASN A 175 7.67 0.70 12.52
CA ASN A 175 6.37 0.73 11.83
C ASN A 175 5.24 0.16 12.69
N ASN A 176 5.50 -0.90 13.46
CA ASN A 176 4.51 -1.42 14.41
C ASN A 176 4.17 -0.40 15.51
N LEU A 177 5.18 0.32 16.03
CA LEU A 177 4.97 1.42 16.96
C LEU A 177 4.11 2.53 16.35
N SER A 178 4.33 2.83 15.06
CA SER A 178 3.54 3.82 14.35
C SER A 178 2.05 3.50 14.31
N VAL A 179 1.67 2.23 14.06
CA VAL A 179 0.26 1.82 14.06
C VAL A 179 -0.40 2.19 15.38
N TRP A 180 0.24 1.85 16.50
CA TRP A 180 -0.26 2.15 17.83
C TRP A 180 -0.31 3.65 18.10
N TRP A 181 0.70 4.41 17.66
CA TRP A 181 0.68 5.87 17.75
C TRP A 181 -0.51 6.48 17.02
N HIS A 182 -0.81 6.00 15.81
CA HIS A 182 -1.95 6.48 15.03
C HIS A 182 -3.28 6.09 15.69
N VAL A 183 -3.47 4.83 16.09
CA VAL A 183 -4.74 4.37 16.68
C VAL A 183 -4.98 4.99 18.06
N PHE A 184 -4.01 4.89 18.98
CA PHE A 184 -4.15 5.46 20.32
C PHE A 184 -4.06 6.98 20.32
N GLY A 185 -3.17 7.56 19.52
CA GLY A 185 -3.05 9.02 19.40
C GLY A 185 -4.34 9.64 18.88
N THR A 186 -4.95 9.07 17.84
CA THR A 186 -6.27 9.50 17.36
C THR A 186 -7.34 9.34 18.43
N SER A 187 -7.37 8.21 19.13
CA SER A 187 -8.33 7.95 20.21
C SER A 187 -8.19 8.96 21.35
N ILE A 188 -6.96 9.28 21.76
CA ILE A 188 -6.66 10.29 22.79
C ILE A 188 -7.17 11.66 22.33
N ILE A 189 -6.90 12.06 21.08
CA ILE A 189 -7.39 13.34 20.55
C ILE A 189 -8.92 13.39 20.61
N VAL A 190 -9.61 12.36 20.10
CA VAL A 190 -11.07 12.31 20.10
C VAL A 190 -11.63 12.38 21.53
N ILE A 191 -11.11 11.57 22.45
CA ILE A 191 -11.59 11.51 23.84
C ILE A 191 -11.33 12.84 24.56
N VAL A 192 -10.11 13.38 24.47
CA VAL A 192 -9.74 14.60 25.19
C VAL A 192 -10.56 15.78 24.70
N VAL A 193 -10.65 16.00 23.38
CA VAL A 193 -11.38 17.16 22.84
C VAL A 193 -12.88 17.03 23.15
N LEU A 194 -13.47 15.84 23.00
CA LEU A 194 -14.88 15.63 23.40
C LEU A 194 -15.11 15.84 24.90
N ALA A 195 -14.17 15.42 25.75
CA ALA A 195 -14.29 15.57 27.20
C ALA A 195 -14.13 17.02 27.66
N THR A 196 -13.28 17.82 27.01
CA THR A 196 -13.00 19.20 27.41
C THR A 196 -13.94 20.22 26.75
N THR A 197 -14.55 19.89 25.61
CA THR A 197 -15.53 20.78 24.97
C THR A 197 -16.80 20.89 25.81
N SER A 198 -17.09 22.09 26.31
CA SER A 198 -18.24 22.38 27.19
C SER A 198 -19.58 22.19 26.47
N GLU A 199 -19.79 22.91 25.38
CA GLU A 199 -21.01 22.89 24.57
C GLU A 199 -20.74 22.21 23.24
N LYS A 200 -21.34 21.04 23.01
CA LYS A 200 -21.15 20.27 21.78
C LYS A 200 -22.22 20.63 20.76
N GLN A 201 -21.87 20.52 19.49
CA GLN A 201 -22.82 20.71 18.42
C GLN A 201 -23.93 19.67 18.43
N SER A 202 -25.07 20.04 17.86
CA SER A 202 -26.19 19.10 17.70
C SER A 202 -25.86 18.04 16.64
N ALA A 203 -26.48 16.86 16.73
CA ALA A 203 -26.36 15.84 15.69
C ALA A 203 -26.89 16.34 14.32
N ALA A 204 -27.88 17.24 14.32
CA ALA A 204 -28.35 17.88 13.11
C ALA A 204 -27.23 18.69 12.43
N PHE A 205 -26.48 19.49 13.21
CA PHE A 205 -25.34 20.21 12.68
C PHE A 205 -24.30 19.24 12.07
N VAL A 206 -23.89 18.22 12.82
CA VAL A 206 -22.82 17.29 12.39
C VAL A 206 -23.19 16.50 11.13
N PHE A 207 -24.41 16.00 11.02
CA PHE A 207 -24.79 15.07 9.94
C PHE A 207 -25.52 15.71 8.77
N THR A 208 -26.06 16.94 8.93
CA THR A 208 -26.93 17.55 7.92
C THR A 208 -26.54 18.98 7.53
N GLU A 209 -25.70 19.67 8.30
CA GLU A 209 -25.35 21.05 8.01
C GLU A 209 -24.57 21.16 6.70
N TRP A 210 -25.04 22.06 5.84
CA TRP A 210 -24.43 22.38 4.57
C TRP A 210 -23.86 23.80 4.60
N VAL A 211 -22.57 23.93 4.33
CA VAL A 211 -21.87 25.22 4.27
C VAL A 211 -21.26 25.40 2.90
N ASN A 212 -21.40 26.58 2.31
CA ASN A 212 -20.75 26.92 1.04
C ASN A 212 -20.13 28.31 1.12
N ASN A 213 -18.84 28.35 1.45
CA ASN A 213 -18.03 29.57 1.45
C ASN A 213 -17.09 29.64 0.23
N THR A 214 -17.29 28.76 -0.77
CA THR A 214 -16.41 28.68 -1.95
C THR A 214 -16.70 29.74 -3.01
N GLY A 215 -17.88 30.38 -2.94
CA GLY A 215 -18.37 31.31 -3.96
C GLY A 215 -18.96 30.64 -5.22
N TRP A 216 -18.88 29.31 -5.35
CA TRP A 216 -19.49 28.59 -6.46
C TRP A 216 -20.99 28.40 -6.24
N SER A 217 -21.79 28.58 -7.31
CA SER A 217 -23.25 28.39 -7.27
C SER A 217 -23.67 26.92 -7.40
N SER A 218 -22.83 26.07 -8.00
CA SER A 218 -23.13 24.64 -8.19
C SER A 218 -22.89 23.85 -6.90
N GLY A 219 -23.96 23.47 -6.21
CA GLY A 219 -23.87 22.64 -5.00
C GLY A 219 -23.17 21.30 -5.24
N PHE A 220 -23.34 20.69 -6.43
CA PHE A 220 -22.62 19.47 -6.79
C PHE A 220 -21.11 19.69 -6.85
N TYR A 221 -20.66 20.81 -7.42
CA TYR A 221 -19.24 21.12 -7.48
C TYR A 221 -18.66 21.38 -6.09
N VAL A 222 -19.39 22.12 -5.24
CA VAL A 222 -19.01 22.37 -3.84
C VAL A 222 -18.90 21.06 -3.06
N PHE A 223 -19.85 20.15 -3.24
CA PHE A 223 -19.81 18.81 -2.63
C PHE A 223 -18.56 18.04 -3.08
N MET A 224 -18.28 18.04 -4.39
CA MET A 224 -17.06 17.42 -4.93
C MET A 224 -15.81 18.04 -4.30
N LEU A 225 -15.71 19.37 -4.20
CA LEU A 225 -14.57 20.04 -3.57
C LEU A 225 -14.33 19.57 -2.13
N GLY A 226 -15.39 19.37 -1.34
CA GLY A 226 -15.26 18.81 0.02
C GLY A 226 -14.73 17.38 0.07
N LEU A 227 -14.84 16.60 -1.02
CA LEU A 227 -14.28 15.25 -1.10
C LEU A 227 -12.75 15.24 -1.25
N LEU A 228 -12.14 16.35 -1.67
CA LEU A 228 -10.69 16.43 -1.93
C LEU A 228 -9.87 16.10 -0.69
N GLN A 229 -10.29 16.58 0.48
CA GLN A 229 -9.63 16.28 1.75
C GLN A 229 -9.62 14.77 2.03
N SER A 230 -10.74 14.08 1.77
CA SER A 230 -10.83 12.64 2.02
C SER A 230 -9.95 11.85 1.04
N GLN A 231 -9.95 12.27 -0.23
CA GLN A 231 -9.16 11.64 -1.28
C GLN A 231 -7.65 11.86 -1.07
N TYR A 232 -7.27 13.03 -0.57
CA TYR A 232 -5.89 13.33 -0.20
C TYR A 232 -5.38 12.41 0.92
N THR A 233 -6.19 12.26 1.98
CA THR A 233 -5.84 11.41 3.13
C THR A 233 -5.73 9.93 2.77
N LEU A 234 -6.67 9.39 1.99
CA LEU A 234 -6.69 7.96 1.66
C LEU A 234 -5.81 7.67 0.43
N SER A 235 -4.51 7.95 0.55
CA SER A 235 -3.49 7.70 -0.47
C SER A 235 -2.28 6.95 0.12
N GLY A 236 -1.38 6.41 -0.72
CA GLY A 236 -0.17 5.73 -0.25
C GLY A 236 -0.37 4.28 0.25
N TYR A 237 -1.57 3.72 0.05
CA TYR A 237 -1.89 2.32 0.39
C TYR A 237 -1.16 1.30 -0.50
N ASP A 238 -0.56 1.72 -1.61
CA ASP A 238 0.30 0.89 -2.47
C ASP A 238 1.67 0.58 -1.84
N SER A 239 2.02 1.24 -0.73
CA SER A 239 3.27 1.02 0.02
C SER A 239 3.51 -0.44 0.39
N ALA A 240 2.44 -1.22 0.59
CA ALA A 240 2.51 -2.66 0.83
C ALA A 240 3.21 -3.42 -0.30
N ALA A 241 2.99 -2.98 -1.55
CA ALA A 241 3.60 -3.59 -2.73
C ALA A 241 5.10 -3.37 -2.76
N HIS A 242 5.56 -2.15 -2.44
CA HIS A 242 6.98 -1.81 -2.47
C HIS A 242 7.78 -2.63 -1.44
N MET A 243 7.15 -3.02 -0.33
CA MET A 243 7.73 -3.86 0.73
C MET A 243 7.57 -5.37 0.49
N SER A 244 7.02 -5.81 -0.64
CA SER A 244 6.65 -7.22 -0.85
C SER A 244 7.84 -8.19 -0.83
N GLU A 245 9.03 -7.81 -1.35
CA GLU A 245 10.22 -8.67 -1.29
C GLU A 245 10.80 -8.83 0.13
N GLU A 246 10.50 -7.89 1.03
CA GLU A 246 10.87 -7.94 2.46
C GLU A 246 9.79 -8.62 3.32
N THR A 247 8.62 -8.92 2.75
CA THR A 247 7.44 -9.44 3.47
C THR A 247 7.34 -10.96 3.38
N GLN A 248 7.04 -11.61 4.50
CA GLN A 248 6.76 -13.04 4.56
C GLN A 248 5.36 -13.35 4.01
N ASN A 249 5.25 -14.44 3.23
CA ASN A 249 4.04 -14.84 2.54
C ASN A 249 3.47 -13.68 1.70
N ALA A 250 4.29 -13.14 0.80
CA ALA A 250 4.03 -11.84 0.18
C ALA A 250 2.77 -11.81 -0.71
N GLN A 251 2.39 -12.96 -1.30
CA GLN A 251 1.15 -13.10 -2.07
C GLN A 251 -0.13 -12.93 -1.24
N HIS A 252 -0.05 -13.10 0.09
CA HIS A 252 -1.14 -12.85 1.03
C HIS A 252 -0.91 -11.55 1.84
N GLY A 253 0.31 -11.34 2.33
CA GLY A 253 0.66 -10.20 3.17
C GLY A 253 0.56 -8.86 2.45
N GLY A 254 1.01 -8.78 1.20
CA GLY A 254 0.90 -7.59 0.35
C GLY A 254 -0.54 -7.13 0.13
N PRO A 255 -1.43 -7.95 -0.47
CA PRO A 255 -2.82 -7.55 -0.72
C PRO A 255 -3.61 -7.25 0.54
N MET A 256 -3.42 -8.04 1.61
CA MET A 256 -4.10 -7.76 2.89
C MET A 256 -3.58 -6.47 3.53
N GLY A 257 -2.29 -6.13 3.36
CA GLY A 257 -1.74 -4.85 3.78
C GLY A 257 -2.45 -3.66 3.13
N ILE A 258 -2.68 -3.72 1.81
CA ILE A 258 -3.42 -2.69 1.05
C ILE A 258 -4.86 -2.55 1.58
N ILE A 259 -5.60 -3.67 1.64
CA ILE A 259 -7.02 -3.67 2.00
C ILE A 259 -7.20 -3.20 3.45
N MET A 260 -6.44 -3.77 4.39
CA MET A 260 -6.58 -3.45 5.80
C MET A 260 -6.16 -2.01 6.11
N ALA A 261 -5.14 -1.47 5.42
CA ALA A 261 -4.76 -0.07 5.59
C ALA A 261 -5.92 0.86 5.24
N ILE A 262 -6.62 0.63 4.13
CA ILE A 262 -7.78 1.44 3.72
C ILE A 262 -8.94 1.26 4.67
N VAL A 263 -9.29 0.03 5.05
CA VAL A 263 -10.44 -0.26 5.93
C VAL A 263 -10.23 0.36 7.32
N VAL A 264 -9.07 0.13 7.94
CA VAL A 264 -8.75 0.66 9.26
C VAL A 264 -8.66 2.19 9.19
N ALA A 265 -8.04 2.76 8.15
CA ALA A 265 -7.99 4.20 7.96
C ALA A 265 -9.38 4.81 7.83
N SER A 266 -10.28 4.16 7.08
CA SER A 266 -11.66 4.61 6.88
C SER A 266 -12.45 4.65 8.17
N VAL A 267 -12.35 3.61 9.02
CA VAL A 267 -13.07 3.55 10.30
C VAL A 267 -12.52 4.57 11.29
N VAL A 268 -11.20 4.57 11.51
CA VAL A 268 -10.57 5.46 12.50
C VAL A 268 -10.71 6.92 12.08
N GLY A 269 -10.60 7.23 10.78
CA GLY A 269 -10.79 8.57 10.24
C GLY A 269 -12.24 9.06 10.37
N TRP A 270 -13.23 8.19 10.16
CA TRP A 270 -14.62 8.57 10.33
C TRP A 270 -14.93 8.91 11.80
N VAL A 271 -14.47 8.09 12.75
CA VAL A 271 -14.62 8.36 14.19
C VAL A 271 -13.97 9.68 14.57
N PHE A 272 -12.78 9.96 14.03
CA PHE A 272 -12.10 11.22 14.25
C PHE A 272 -12.90 12.41 13.71
N LEU A 273 -13.32 12.37 12.44
CA LEU A 273 -14.09 13.46 11.82
C LEU A 273 -15.38 13.74 12.58
N VAL A 274 -16.15 12.70 12.94
CA VAL A 274 -17.37 12.86 13.76
C VAL A 274 -17.03 13.53 15.08
N GLY A 275 -16.03 13.02 15.81
CA GLY A 275 -15.62 13.56 17.11
C GLY A 275 -15.20 15.03 17.04
N MET A 276 -14.41 15.41 16.03
CA MET A 276 -13.96 16.80 15.87
C MET A 276 -15.08 17.73 15.43
N THR A 277 -16.00 17.25 14.60
CA THR A 277 -17.14 18.07 14.11
C THR A 277 -18.11 18.40 15.24
N PHE A 278 -18.31 17.49 16.20
CA PHE A 278 -19.09 17.77 17.42
C PHE A 278 -18.48 18.87 18.30
N CYS A 279 -17.18 19.14 18.16
CA CYS A 279 -16.44 20.09 18.97
C CYS A 279 -16.27 21.47 18.32
N ILE A 280 -16.90 21.71 17.16
CA ILE A 280 -16.89 23.03 16.50
C ILE A 280 -17.86 23.96 17.24
N THR A 281 -17.38 24.74 18.20
CA THR A 281 -18.25 25.62 19.02
C THR A 281 -18.57 26.94 18.34
N ASP A 282 -17.67 27.45 17.50
CA ASP A 282 -17.85 28.69 16.74
C ASP A 282 -17.24 28.51 15.35
N PHE A 283 -18.10 28.28 14.36
CA PHE A 283 -17.67 28.01 12.99
C PHE A 283 -16.87 29.16 12.39
N GLU A 284 -17.23 30.41 12.69
CA GLU A 284 -16.59 31.58 12.10
C GLU A 284 -15.16 31.74 12.64
N SER A 285 -14.99 31.68 13.95
CA SER A 285 -13.67 31.86 14.57
C SER A 285 -12.76 30.63 14.49
N GLN A 286 -13.32 29.42 14.33
CA GLN A 286 -12.53 28.18 14.28
C GLN A 286 -12.21 27.71 12.86
N ILE A 287 -13.11 27.96 11.91
CA ILE A 287 -13.00 27.40 10.55
C ILE A 287 -12.71 28.48 9.51
N VAL A 288 -13.47 29.57 9.52
CA VAL A 288 -13.35 30.63 8.50
C VAL A 288 -12.16 31.53 8.78
N ASN A 289 -12.02 31.98 10.04
CA ASN A 289 -11.01 32.94 10.47
C ASN A 289 -10.21 32.44 11.70
N PRO A 290 -9.53 31.28 11.61
CA PRO A 290 -8.78 30.73 12.73
C PRO A 290 -7.57 31.60 13.08
N LYS A 291 -7.39 31.90 14.38
CA LYS A 291 -6.24 32.68 14.88
C LYS A 291 -4.94 31.90 14.76
N VAL A 292 -5.04 30.60 15.02
CA VAL A 292 -4.01 29.61 14.79
C VAL A 292 -4.27 29.05 13.38
N GLY A 293 -3.45 29.38 12.38
CA GLY A 293 -3.75 29.18 10.95
C GLY A 293 -4.16 27.77 10.46
N VAL A 294 -4.20 26.75 11.32
CA VAL A 294 -4.81 25.44 11.06
C VAL A 294 -6.10 25.30 11.88
N ALA A 295 -7.25 25.15 11.21
CA ALA A 295 -8.58 25.12 11.84
C ALA A 295 -8.70 24.10 12.98
N LEU A 296 -8.15 22.89 12.79
CA LEU A 296 -8.19 21.85 13.82
C LEU A 296 -7.41 22.25 15.10
N SER A 297 -6.26 22.91 14.95
CA SER A 297 -5.48 23.42 16.08
C SER A 297 -6.23 24.51 16.84
N GLN A 298 -7.03 25.33 16.15
CA GLN A 298 -7.90 26.32 16.76
C GLN A 298 -9.01 25.66 17.59
N ILE A 299 -9.65 24.58 17.08
CA ILE A 299 -10.63 23.79 17.84
C ILE A 299 -10.00 23.25 19.13
N PHE A 300 -8.77 22.72 19.08
CA PHE A 300 -8.10 22.23 20.27
C PHE A 300 -7.82 23.33 21.29
N LEU A 301 -7.38 24.49 20.83
CA LEU A 301 -7.09 25.63 21.68
C LEU A 301 -8.34 26.10 22.43
N ASP A 302 -9.47 26.24 21.71
CA ASP A 302 -10.71 26.72 22.29
C ASP A 302 -11.38 25.66 23.18
N SER A 303 -11.23 24.37 22.85
CA SER A 303 -11.86 23.27 23.58
C SER A 303 -11.08 22.83 24.81
N ALA A 304 -9.75 22.78 24.74
CA ALA A 304 -8.90 22.16 25.77
C ALA A 304 -7.94 23.14 26.45
N GLY A 305 -7.82 24.37 25.94
CA GLY A 305 -6.84 25.35 26.39
C GLY A 305 -5.42 25.04 25.90
N GLU A 306 -4.52 26.01 26.04
CA GLU A 306 -3.20 26.02 25.40
C GLU A 306 -2.34 24.77 25.69
N ARG A 307 -2.24 24.37 26.97
CA ARG A 307 -1.36 23.24 27.37
C ARG A 307 -1.80 21.91 26.76
N LEU A 308 -3.10 21.62 26.81
CA LEU A 308 -3.64 20.39 26.23
C LEU A 308 -3.64 20.46 24.71
N ALA A 309 -3.95 21.62 24.12
CA ALA A 309 -3.87 21.82 22.67
C ALA A 309 -2.47 21.53 22.13
N ILE A 310 -1.41 22.04 22.78
CA ILE A 310 -0.02 21.74 22.41
C ILE A 310 0.25 20.23 22.49
N PHE A 311 -0.19 19.55 23.55
CA PHE A 311 -0.04 18.11 23.68
C PHE A 311 -0.73 17.34 22.54
N LEU A 312 -1.96 17.72 22.17
CA LEU A 312 -2.68 17.12 21.04
C LEU A 312 -1.98 17.37 19.69
N ILE A 313 -1.43 18.58 19.50
CA ILE A 313 -0.65 18.91 18.31
C ILE A 313 0.63 18.06 18.24
N VAL A 314 1.31 17.81 19.37
CA VAL A 314 2.49 16.93 19.41
C VAL A 314 2.13 15.50 18.97
N ILE A 315 0.93 15.00 19.29
CA ILE A 315 0.45 13.70 18.78
C ILE A 315 0.33 13.72 17.25
N ILE A 316 -0.23 14.78 16.68
CA ILE A 316 -0.34 14.96 15.22
C ILE A 316 1.04 15.05 14.57
N LEU A 317 1.95 15.85 15.13
CA LEU A 317 3.33 15.97 14.63
C LEU A 317 4.06 14.62 14.68
N GLY A 318 3.85 13.83 15.73
CA GLY A 318 4.38 12.46 15.82
C GLY A 318 3.80 11.56 14.72
N ALA A 319 2.51 11.64 14.44
CA ALA A 319 1.87 10.88 13.36
C ALA A 319 2.43 11.29 11.98
N GLN A 320 2.65 12.59 11.77
CA GLN A 320 3.27 13.11 10.56
C GLN A 320 4.71 12.62 10.39
N PHE A 321 5.51 12.62 11.46
CA PHE A 321 6.87 12.07 11.46
C PHE A 321 6.87 10.60 11.03
N PHE A 322 6.01 9.78 11.65
CA PHE A 322 5.90 8.38 11.25
C PHE A 322 5.44 8.20 9.80
N CYS A 323 4.49 9.00 9.33
CA CYS A 323 4.02 8.99 7.95
C CYS A 323 5.17 9.29 6.96
N GLY A 324 5.92 10.37 7.18
CA GLY A 324 7.05 10.73 6.34
C GLY A 324 8.16 9.66 6.34
N SER A 325 8.41 9.03 7.49
CA SER A 325 9.36 7.91 7.57
C SER A 325 8.89 6.71 6.74
N ALA A 326 7.61 6.33 6.84
CA ALA A 326 7.03 5.22 6.08
C ALA A 326 7.04 5.49 4.56
N LEU A 327 6.73 6.73 4.14
CA LEU A 327 6.80 7.15 2.74
C LEU A 327 8.25 7.14 2.22
N THR A 328 9.22 7.55 3.04
CA THR A 328 10.66 7.44 2.73
C THR A 328 11.07 5.98 2.54
N LEU A 329 10.56 5.08 3.39
CA LEU A 329 10.80 3.63 3.28
C LEU A 329 10.28 3.11 1.94
N ALA A 330 8.99 3.31 1.65
CA ALA A 330 8.36 2.85 0.41
C ALA A 330 9.05 3.41 -0.83
N SER A 331 9.31 4.73 -0.84
CA SER A 331 10.00 5.42 -1.93
C SER A 331 11.41 4.87 -2.16
N SER A 332 12.16 4.52 -1.11
CA SER A 332 13.53 4.00 -1.28
C SER A 332 13.56 2.61 -1.91
N ARG A 333 12.55 1.77 -1.65
CA ARG A 333 12.42 0.47 -2.32
C ARG A 333 11.95 0.60 -3.76
N MET A 334 11.12 1.59 -4.05
CA MET A 334 10.79 1.97 -5.42
C MET A 334 12.05 2.39 -6.19
N VAL A 335 12.88 3.28 -5.62
CA VAL A 335 14.17 3.69 -6.22
C VAL A 335 15.10 2.50 -6.42
N TYR A 336 15.21 1.61 -5.43
CA TYR A 336 16.01 0.39 -5.53
C TYR A 336 15.56 -0.50 -6.71
N ALA A 337 14.25 -0.79 -6.81
CA ALA A 337 13.70 -1.62 -7.88
C ALA A 337 13.89 -0.98 -9.26
N PHE A 338 13.72 0.34 -9.35
CA PHE A 338 13.88 1.07 -10.60
C PHE A 338 15.35 1.17 -11.03
N ALA A 339 16.28 1.37 -10.07
CA ALA A 339 17.72 1.31 -10.31
C ALA A 339 18.21 -0.09 -10.66
N ARG A 340 17.59 -1.15 -10.12
CA ARG A 340 17.90 -2.55 -10.44
C ARG A 340 17.66 -2.84 -11.93
N ASP A 341 16.64 -2.23 -12.52
CA ASP A 341 16.32 -2.34 -13.95
C ASP A 341 17.04 -1.26 -14.82
N GLY A 342 17.99 -0.52 -14.23
CA GLY A 342 18.79 0.49 -14.92
C GLY A 342 18.05 1.81 -15.20
N ALA A 343 16.82 1.97 -14.71
CA ALA A 343 15.95 3.09 -15.07
C ALA A 343 16.39 4.46 -14.51
N LEU A 344 17.33 4.50 -13.57
CA LEU A 344 17.80 5.72 -12.91
C LEU A 344 19.25 6.09 -13.26
N PRO A 345 19.61 7.39 -13.24
CA PRO A 345 21.01 7.79 -13.23
C PRO A 345 21.70 7.19 -12.00
N MET A 346 22.97 6.83 -12.12
CA MET A 346 23.73 6.16 -11.05
C MET A 346 23.13 4.83 -10.56
N SER A 347 22.35 4.13 -11.41
CA SER A 347 21.72 2.84 -11.10
C SER A 347 22.68 1.87 -10.41
N LYS A 348 23.95 1.79 -10.83
CA LYS A 348 24.99 0.93 -10.23
C LYS A 348 25.17 1.12 -8.71
N THR A 349 25.03 2.35 -8.24
CA THR A 349 25.16 2.68 -6.81
C THR A 349 23.82 2.54 -6.09
N LEU A 350 22.72 2.96 -6.74
CA LEU A 350 21.40 3.00 -6.13
C LEU A 350 20.78 1.60 -5.90
N HIS A 351 21.13 0.60 -6.70
CA HIS A 351 20.69 -0.78 -6.49
C HIS A 351 21.62 -1.59 -5.54
N LYS A 352 22.66 -0.97 -4.96
CA LYS A 352 23.58 -1.69 -4.08
C LYS A 352 22.96 -1.87 -2.69
N LEU A 353 22.97 -3.10 -2.19
CA LEU A 353 22.55 -3.43 -0.83
C LEU A 353 23.73 -3.39 0.15
N ASN A 354 23.45 -3.02 1.41
CA ASN A 354 24.42 -3.12 2.50
C ASN A 354 24.52 -4.58 3.02
N LYS A 355 25.34 -4.82 4.05
CA LYS A 355 25.50 -6.15 4.68
C LYS A 355 24.18 -6.71 5.24
N GLU A 356 23.26 -5.82 5.62
CA GLU A 356 21.96 -6.11 6.20
C GLU A 356 20.85 -6.19 5.14
N LYS A 357 21.22 -6.32 3.84
CA LYS A 357 20.30 -6.41 2.70
C LYS A 357 19.31 -5.24 2.60
N SER A 358 19.68 -4.05 3.05
CA SER A 358 18.90 -2.82 2.97
C SER A 358 19.49 -1.83 1.94
N PRO A 359 18.68 -1.18 1.08
CA PRO A 359 19.14 -0.27 0.03
C PRO A 359 19.44 1.15 0.56
N VAL A 360 20.48 1.29 1.40
CA VAL A 360 20.84 2.56 2.05
C VAL A 360 21.15 3.68 1.05
N ALA A 361 21.79 3.37 -0.09
CA ALA A 361 22.07 4.38 -1.12
C ALA A 361 20.79 4.99 -1.71
N ALA A 362 19.75 4.17 -1.89
CA ALA A 362 18.45 4.63 -2.37
C ALA A 362 17.72 5.52 -1.34
N VAL A 363 17.87 5.21 -0.04
CA VAL A 363 17.35 6.06 1.05
C VAL A 363 17.98 7.45 0.97
N TRP A 364 19.31 7.56 1.00
CA TRP A 364 19.98 8.86 0.97
C TRP A 364 19.81 9.63 -0.33
N PHE A 365 19.60 8.92 -1.45
CA PHE A 365 19.20 9.55 -2.70
C PHE A 365 17.84 10.26 -2.57
N ASN A 366 16.84 9.60 -1.97
CA ASN A 366 15.56 10.25 -1.66
C ASN A 366 15.72 11.43 -0.72
N ILE A 367 16.52 11.29 0.36
CA ILE A 367 16.79 12.39 1.29
C ILE A 367 17.41 13.60 0.57
N ALA A 368 18.42 13.37 -0.27
CA ALA A 368 19.07 14.45 -1.03
C ALA A 368 18.10 15.12 -2.01
N PHE A 369 17.25 14.34 -2.67
CA PHE A 369 16.24 14.87 -3.58
C PHE A 369 15.18 15.71 -2.83
N CYS A 370 14.77 15.27 -1.63
CA CYS A 370 13.85 15.98 -0.73
C CYS A 370 14.46 17.32 -0.33
N PHE A 371 15.73 17.32 0.05
CA PHE A 371 16.43 18.55 0.42
C PHE A 371 16.39 19.57 -0.72
N ILE A 372 16.71 19.15 -1.95
CA ILE A 372 16.75 20.02 -3.13
C ILE A 372 15.35 20.59 -3.45
N LEU A 373 14.31 19.76 -3.43
CA LEU A 373 12.94 20.21 -3.73
C LEU A 373 12.28 20.98 -2.57
N GLY A 374 12.86 20.91 -1.37
CA GLY A 374 12.50 21.78 -0.25
C GLY A 374 13.08 23.19 -0.36
N LEU A 375 14.22 23.40 -1.05
CA LEU A 375 14.87 24.71 -1.16
C LEU A 375 13.96 25.84 -1.69
N PRO A 376 13.10 25.61 -2.71
CA PRO A 376 12.12 26.60 -3.17
C PRO A 376 11.26 27.22 -2.06
N TYR A 377 11.00 26.50 -0.97
CA TYR A 377 10.22 27.01 0.17
C TYR A 377 10.83 28.27 0.80
N ILE A 378 12.15 28.43 0.75
CA ILE A 378 12.85 29.60 1.30
C ILE A 378 12.53 30.88 0.49
N TRP A 379 12.29 30.74 -0.82
CA TRP A 379 12.05 31.87 -1.71
C TRP A 379 10.57 32.09 -2.02
N SER A 380 9.76 31.03 -2.13
CA SER A 380 8.35 31.12 -2.51
C SER A 380 7.53 29.92 -2.01
N GLU A 381 6.62 30.19 -1.07
CA GLU A 381 5.62 29.22 -0.61
C GLU A 381 4.69 28.77 -1.74
N THR A 382 4.37 29.65 -2.69
CA THR A 382 3.58 29.32 -3.88
C THR A 382 4.31 28.33 -4.78
N ALA A 383 5.61 28.53 -5.01
CA ALA A 383 6.41 27.60 -5.81
C ALA A 383 6.53 26.23 -5.12
N TYR A 384 6.73 26.23 -3.80
CA TYR A 384 6.77 24.99 -3.01
C TYR A 384 5.43 24.23 -3.07
N SER A 385 4.31 24.92 -2.85
CA SER A 385 2.97 24.34 -2.90
C SER A 385 2.64 23.79 -4.29
N ALA A 386 3.11 24.45 -5.36
CA ALA A 386 2.97 23.95 -6.72
C ALA A 386 3.75 22.64 -6.94
N ILE A 387 4.97 22.50 -6.41
CA ILE A 387 5.75 21.26 -6.48
C ILE A 387 5.04 20.13 -5.70
N VAL A 388 4.59 20.44 -4.49
CA VAL A 388 3.87 19.52 -3.60
C VAL A 388 2.57 19.00 -4.20
N SER A 389 1.82 19.84 -4.91
CA SER A 389 0.54 19.47 -5.55
C SER A 389 0.65 18.33 -6.57
N VAL A 390 1.86 18.09 -7.11
CA VAL A 390 2.12 16.99 -8.04
C VAL A 390 1.97 15.62 -7.35
N ASN A 391 2.14 15.53 -6.02
CA ASN A 391 2.06 14.29 -5.25
C ASN A 391 0.80 13.47 -5.60
N THR A 392 -0.37 14.06 -5.37
CA THR A 392 -1.65 13.36 -5.44
C THR A 392 -1.98 12.91 -6.86
N ILE A 393 -1.64 13.74 -7.85
CA ILE A 393 -1.92 13.46 -9.26
C ILE A 393 -0.95 12.39 -9.78
N ALA A 394 0.32 12.45 -9.40
CA ALA A 394 1.32 11.46 -9.78
C ALA A 394 0.97 10.07 -9.23
N SER A 395 0.59 9.98 -7.96
CA SER A 395 0.09 8.73 -7.35
C SER A 395 -1.19 8.23 -8.03
N SER A 396 -2.11 9.14 -8.38
CA SER A 396 -3.36 8.75 -9.06
C SER A 396 -3.08 8.08 -10.42
N ILE A 397 -2.14 8.60 -11.20
CA ILE A 397 -1.77 8.02 -12.49
C ILE A 397 -1.02 6.70 -12.34
N SER A 398 -0.15 6.59 -11.33
CA SER A 398 0.54 5.32 -11.05
C SER A 398 -0.45 4.21 -10.70
N TYR A 399 -1.59 4.53 -10.09
CA TYR A 399 -2.67 3.59 -9.79
C TYR A 399 -3.50 3.27 -11.04
N LEU A 400 -3.84 4.27 -11.85
CA LEU A 400 -4.73 4.13 -13.01
C LEU A 400 -4.18 3.17 -14.06
N ILE A 401 -2.91 3.34 -14.43
CA ILE A 401 -2.29 2.59 -15.55
C ILE A 401 -2.32 1.07 -15.34
N PRO A 402 -1.83 0.49 -14.23
CA PRO A 402 -1.88 -0.96 -14.02
C PRO A 402 -3.31 -1.49 -13.93
N ILE A 403 -4.26 -0.72 -13.36
CA ILE A 403 -5.68 -1.12 -13.33
C ILE A 403 -6.27 -1.18 -14.75
N LEU A 404 -5.97 -0.17 -15.59
CA LEU A 404 -6.38 -0.18 -17.00
C LEU A 404 -5.73 -1.32 -17.79
N CYS A 405 -4.42 -1.56 -17.61
CA CYS A 405 -3.76 -2.69 -18.26
C CYS A 405 -4.37 -4.02 -17.79
N ARG A 406 -4.76 -4.17 -16.52
CA ARG A 406 -5.44 -5.36 -16.00
C ARG A 406 -6.82 -5.61 -16.62
N ILE A 407 -7.66 -4.59 -16.77
CA ILE A 407 -9.04 -4.75 -17.27
C ILE A 407 -9.15 -4.74 -18.80
N ILE A 408 -8.22 -4.08 -19.51
CA ILE A 408 -8.25 -3.94 -20.97
C ILE A 408 -7.29 -4.94 -21.64
N LEU A 409 -6.01 -4.90 -21.28
CA LEU A 409 -4.96 -5.62 -22.03
C LEU A 409 -4.77 -7.05 -21.54
N ALA A 410 -4.67 -7.23 -20.23
CA ALA A 410 -4.43 -8.52 -19.60
C ALA A 410 -5.71 -9.25 -19.18
N ARG A 411 -6.88 -8.85 -19.72
CA ARG A 411 -8.18 -9.40 -19.30
C ARG A 411 -8.24 -10.93 -19.39
N ASN A 412 -7.67 -11.50 -20.46
CA ASN A 412 -7.71 -12.93 -20.76
C ASN A 412 -6.38 -13.65 -20.50
N THR A 413 -5.31 -12.92 -20.17
CA THR A 413 -3.95 -13.47 -19.98
C THR A 413 -3.45 -13.36 -18.55
N PHE A 414 -4.22 -12.72 -17.67
CA PHE A 414 -3.86 -12.55 -16.27
C PHE A 414 -4.03 -13.85 -15.50
N GLU A 415 -2.93 -14.31 -14.88
CA GLU A 415 -2.94 -15.44 -13.96
C GLU A 415 -3.18 -14.92 -12.53
N PRO A 416 -4.27 -15.37 -11.87
CA PRO A 416 -4.62 -14.88 -10.55
C PRO A 416 -3.69 -15.41 -9.47
N GLY A 417 -3.36 -14.55 -8.51
CA GLY A 417 -2.75 -14.97 -7.25
C GLY A 417 -3.77 -15.57 -6.26
N PRO A 418 -3.32 -15.95 -5.05
CA PRO A 418 -4.17 -16.48 -3.99
C PRO A 418 -5.34 -15.56 -3.63
N PHE A 419 -5.16 -14.24 -3.66
CA PHE A 419 -6.25 -13.27 -3.57
C PHE A 419 -6.69 -12.85 -4.97
N ASN A 420 -7.95 -13.13 -5.30
CA ASN A 420 -8.56 -12.76 -6.56
C ASN A 420 -10.01 -12.30 -6.38
N LEU A 421 -10.46 -11.40 -7.26
CA LEU A 421 -11.84 -10.89 -7.27
C LEU A 421 -12.74 -11.71 -8.21
N GLY A 422 -12.16 -12.65 -8.97
CA GLY A 422 -12.86 -13.48 -9.94
C GLY A 422 -13.68 -12.63 -10.92
N ARG A 423 -14.99 -12.87 -10.94
CA ARG A 423 -15.94 -12.15 -11.81
C ARG A 423 -16.06 -10.66 -11.50
N PHE A 424 -15.72 -10.24 -10.28
CA PHE A 424 -15.80 -8.83 -9.87
C PHE A 424 -14.57 -8.01 -10.26
N SER A 425 -13.49 -8.64 -10.78
CA SER A 425 -12.28 -7.94 -11.20
C SER A 425 -12.55 -6.81 -12.21
N THR A 426 -13.35 -7.07 -13.26
CA THR A 426 -13.67 -6.05 -14.28
C THR A 426 -14.58 -4.93 -13.74
N PRO A 427 -15.74 -5.20 -13.08
CA PRO A 427 -16.55 -4.13 -12.50
C PRO A 427 -15.80 -3.26 -11.50
N VAL A 428 -15.03 -3.87 -10.58
CA VAL A 428 -14.25 -3.14 -9.56
C VAL A 428 -13.17 -2.28 -10.23
N GLY A 429 -12.47 -2.80 -11.23
CA GLY A 429 -11.47 -2.04 -11.97
C GLY A 429 -12.04 -0.87 -12.79
N VAL A 430 -13.26 -0.99 -13.33
CA VAL A 430 -13.95 0.12 -14.02
C VAL A 430 -14.34 1.21 -13.04
N ILE A 431 -14.90 0.84 -11.88
CA ILE A 431 -15.25 1.79 -10.81
C ILE A 431 -14.00 2.50 -10.31
N ALA A 432 -12.93 1.77 -10.03
CA ALA A 432 -11.65 2.31 -9.60
C ALA A 432 -11.07 3.30 -10.62
N SER A 433 -11.03 2.92 -11.90
CA SER A 433 -10.49 3.78 -12.97
C SER A 433 -11.31 5.05 -13.15
N THR A 434 -12.64 4.94 -13.05
CA THR A 434 -13.56 6.09 -13.14
C THR A 434 -13.32 7.04 -11.97
N TRP A 435 -13.24 6.50 -10.74
CA TRP A 435 -13.00 7.29 -9.54
C TRP A 435 -11.67 8.04 -9.59
N ILE A 436 -10.59 7.35 -9.95
CA ILE A 436 -9.26 7.96 -10.10
C ILE A 436 -9.30 9.08 -11.14
N THR A 437 -9.98 8.88 -12.26
CA THR A 437 -10.08 9.89 -13.33
C THR A 437 -10.86 11.12 -12.87
N VAL A 438 -12.00 10.92 -12.21
CA VAL A 438 -12.84 12.01 -11.69
C VAL A 438 -12.10 12.81 -10.62
N THR A 439 -11.46 12.14 -9.66
CA THR A 439 -10.72 12.82 -8.58
C THR A 439 -9.49 13.53 -9.10
N SER A 440 -8.75 12.93 -10.04
CA SER A 440 -7.61 13.59 -10.69
C SER A 440 -8.02 14.86 -11.43
N ALA A 441 -9.14 14.84 -12.15
CA ALA A 441 -9.68 16.03 -12.80
C ALA A 441 -10.09 17.10 -11.78
N LEU A 442 -10.70 16.69 -10.68
CA LEU A 442 -11.15 17.59 -9.62
C LEU A 442 -9.99 18.28 -8.89
N PHE A 443 -8.87 17.59 -8.65
CA PHE A 443 -7.64 18.18 -8.09
C PHE A 443 -7.01 19.25 -8.99
N LEU A 444 -7.43 19.37 -10.24
CA LEU A 444 -6.99 20.39 -11.18
C LEU A 444 -7.95 21.58 -11.26
N CYS A 445 -9.16 21.44 -10.72
CA CYS A 445 -10.17 22.49 -10.78
C CYS A 445 -9.96 23.55 -9.67
N PRO A 446 -10.44 24.80 -9.86
CA PRO A 446 -10.30 25.86 -8.86
C PRO A 446 -11.23 25.67 -7.65
N THR A 447 -10.72 25.82 -6.45
CA THR A 447 -11.47 25.57 -5.20
C THR A 447 -12.34 26.75 -4.76
N ALA A 448 -12.13 27.96 -5.31
CA ALA A 448 -12.86 29.17 -4.94
C ALA A 448 -13.27 30.01 -6.16
N TYR A 449 -14.31 30.81 -6.01
CA TYR A 449 -14.84 31.76 -6.98
C TYR A 449 -15.05 33.14 -6.35
N PRO A 450 -14.74 34.26 -7.05
CA PRO A 450 -14.19 34.34 -8.40
C PRO A 450 -12.74 33.84 -8.50
N VAL A 451 -12.41 33.21 -9.63
CA VAL A 451 -11.04 32.74 -9.89
C VAL A 451 -10.15 33.93 -10.24
N THR A 452 -9.09 34.11 -9.46
CA THR A 452 -8.06 35.14 -9.62
C THR A 452 -6.71 34.48 -9.90
N ALA A 453 -5.73 35.26 -10.35
CA ALA A 453 -4.36 34.76 -10.52
C ALA A 453 -3.72 34.26 -9.21
N THR A 454 -4.25 34.65 -8.05
CA THR A 454 -3.71 34.26 -6.74
C THR A 454 -4.38 33.01 -6.16
N ASN A 455 -5.62 32.68 -6.55
CA ASN A 455 -6.34 31.49 -6.07
C ASN A 455 -6.51 30.40 -7.13
N MET A 456 -6.09 30.65 -8.38
CA MET A 456 -6.13 29.65 -9.43
C MET A 456 -5.24 28.45 -9.06
N ASN A 457 -5.78 27.25 -9.29
CA ASN A 457 -5.04 26.03 -9.08
C ASN A 457 -4.00 25.83 -10.20
N TYR A 458 -2.73 26.04 -9.86
CA TYR A 458 -1.62 25.88 -10.81
C TYR A 458 -1.12 24.44 -10.94
N ALA A 459 -1.70 23.46 -10.25
CA ALA A 459 -1.19 22.07 -10.20
C ALA A 459 -1.04 21.40 -11.57
N LEU A 460 -1.84 21.80 -12.57
CA LEU A 460 -1.74 21.27 -13.94
C LEU A 460 -0.37 21.56 -14.58
N VAL A 461 0.20 22.74 -14.33
CA VAL A 461 1.45 23.19 -14.95
C VAL A 461 2.65 22.34 -14.52
N PRO A 462 2.99 22.20 -13.22
CA PRO A 462 4.07 21.34 -12.78
C PRO A 462 3.78 19.88 -13.08
N PHE A 463 2.51 19.46 -13.04
CA PHE A 463 2.12 18.10 -13.40
C PHE A 463 2.43 17.75 -14.87
N VAL A 464 1.97 18.57 -15.82
CA VAL A 464 2.25 18.37 -17.26
C VAL A 464 3.75 18.48 -17.54
N LEU A 465 4.45 19.40 -16.87
CA LEU A 465 5.90 19.52 -16.97
C LEU A 465 6.60 18.22 -16.52
N VAL A 466 6.23 17.68 -15.36
CA VAL A 466 6.83 16.45 -14.82
C VAL A 466 6.55 15.26 -15.73
N VAL A 467 5.29 15.02 -16.11
CA VAL A 467 4.94 13.90 -17.00
C VAL A 467 5.58 14.08 -18.38
N GLY A 468 5.58 15.31 -18.89
CA GLY A 468 6.25 15.68 -20.14
C GLY A 468 7.74 15.40 -20.10
N LEU A 469 8.42 15.75 -19.00
CA LEU A 469 9.84 15.43 -18.80
C LEU A 469 10.07 13.92 -18.71
N CYS A 470 9.22 13.17 -18.01
CA CYS A 470 9.33 11.70 -17.93
C CYS A 470 9.19 11.05 -19.32
N VAL A 471 8.19 11.45 -20.11
CA VAL A 471 7.93 10.93 -21.46
C VAL A 471 9.03 11.36 -22.42
N THR A 472 9.50 12.60 -22.34
CA THR A 472 10.59 13.12 -23.18
C THR A 472 11.91 12.43 -22.85
N TYR A 473 12.20 12.20 -21.58
CA TYR A 473 13.39 11.47 -21.14
C TYR A 473 13.37 10.01 -21.62
N PHE A 474 12.20 9.37 -21.63
CA PHE A 474 12.02 8.07 -22.28
C PHE A 474 12.25 8.16 -23.80
N GLY A 475 11.64 9.13 -24.50
CA GLY A 475 11.75 9.28 -25.95
C GLY A 475 13.17 9.57 -26.44
N ILE A 476 13.95 10.36 -25.70
CA ILE A 476 15.32 10.74 -26.07
C ILE A 476 16.31 9.62 -25.69
N TRP A 477 16.18 9.07 -24.49
CA TRP A 477 17.20 8.17 -23.94
C TRP A 477 16.64 6.77 -23.67
N GLY A 478 15.57 6.67 -22.87
CA GLY A 478 15.01 5.39 -22.40
C GLY A 478 14.65 4.39 -23.51
N ARG A 479 14.08 4.83 -24.64
CA ARG A 479 13.63 3.95 -25.74
C ARG A 479 14.75 3.12 -26.36
N HIS A 480 16.00 3.53 -26.20
CA HIS A 480 17.15 2.88 -26.82
C HIS A 480 17.72 1.71 -26.01
N TRP A 481 17.48 1.68 -24.70
CA TRP A 481 18.14 0.73 -23.79
C TRP A 481 17.22 0.17 -22.69
N PHE A 482 16.11 0.85 -22.37
CA PHE A 482 15.21 0.43 -21.31
C PHE A 482 14.36 -0.76 -21.77
N LYS A 483 14.60 -1.91 -21.13
CA LYS A 483 13.80 -3.12 -21.27
C LYS A 483 13.34 -3.52 -19.87
N PRO A 484 12.08 -3.26 -19.52
CA PRO A 484 11.59 -3.60 -18.19
C PRO A 484 11.56 -5.11 -17.94
N GLY A 485 11.69 -5.53 -16.68
CA GLY A 485 11.44 -6.92 -16.26
C GLY A 485 12.66 -7.81 -16.09
N GLY A 486 13.78 -7.29 -15.56
CA GLY A 486 14.84 -8.14 -15.02
C GLY A 486 15.45 -9.15 -16.00
N GLY A 487 15.76 -8.76 -17.23
CA GLY A 487 16.66 -9.51 -18.13
C GLY A 487 16.25 -10.92 -18.62
N ILE A 488 15.23 -11.56 -18.04
CA ILE A 488 14.75 -12.88 -18.45
C ILE A 488 13.56 -12.67 -19.38
N THR A 489 13.81 -12.88 -20.68
CA THR A 489 12.76 -12.79 -21.71
C THR A 489 11.62 -13.79 -21.44
N PRO A 490 10.37 -13.50 -21.84
CA PRO A 490 9.24 -14.43 -21.72
C PRO A 490 9.51 -15.83 -22.31
N ALA A 491 10.41 -15.92 -23.30
CA ALA A 491 10.85 -17.17 -23.90
C ALA A 491 11.72 -18.04 -22.97
N ALA A 492 12.52 -17.42 -22.10
CA ALA A 492 13.32 -18.13 -21.10
C ALA A 492 12.45 -18.62 -19.94
N ILE A 493 11.37 -17.91 -19.59
CA ILE A 493 10.37 -18.35 -18.61
C ILE A 493 9.62 -19.59 -19.12
N LYS A 494 9.15 -19.57 -20.37
CA LYS A 494 8.49 -20.75 -20.99
C LYS A 494 9.43 -21.96 -21.13
N ALA A 495 10.73 -21.73 -21.30
CA ALA A 495 11.70 -22.81 -21.36
C ALA A 495 11.94 -23.44 -19.97
N ASP A 496 11.87 -22.64 -18.91
CA ASP A 496 12.02 -23.10 -17.53
C ASP A 496 10.72 -23.74 -16.99
N GLU A 497 9.54 -23.25 -17.40
CA GLU A 497 8.24 -23.92 -17.16
C GLU A 497 8.25 -25.33 -17.72
N LYS A 498 8.65 -25.46 -18.99
CA LYS A 498 8.76 -26.77 -19.65
C LYS A 498 9.78 -27.68 -18.95
N LYS A 499 10.84 -27.11 -18.38
CA LYS A 499 11.87 -27.86 -17.65
C LYS A 499 11.39 -28.27 -16.26
N SER A 500 10.67 -27.40 -15.54
CA SER A 500 10.04 -27.68 -14.26
C SER A 500 8.91 -28.70 -14.36
N GLU A 501 8.13 -28.68 -15.45
CA GLU A 501 7.11 -29.69 -15.74
C GLU A 501 7.77 -31.05 -16.02
N LEU A 502 8.85 -31.07 -16.81
CA LEU A 502 9.65 -32.28 -17.06
C LEU A 502 10.33 -32.81 -15.79
N ASP A 503 10.83 -31.92 -14.92
CA ASP A 503 11.48 -32.30 -13.67
C ASP A 503 10.45 -32.86 -12.66
N MET A 504 9.22 -32.32 -12.62
CA MET A 504 8.12 -32.89 -11.81
C MET A 504 7.58 -34.22 -12.37
N GLU A 505 7.42 -34.34 -13.70
CA GLU A 505 7.05 -35.62 -14.32
C GLU A 505 8.14 -36.69 -14.09
N SER A 506 9.42 -36.31 -14.08
CA SER A 506 10.53 -37.23 -13.79
C SER A 506 10.66 -37.63 -12.31
N SER A 507 10.11 -36.84 -11.39
CA SER A 507 10.07 -37.18 -9.96
C SER A 507 8.93 -38.12 -9.60
N ASP A 508 7.83 -38.10 -10.36
CA ASP A 508 6.69 -39.00 -10.16
C ASP A 508 6.98 -40.40 -10.75
N ASP A 509 7.74 -40.49 -11.84
CA ASP A 509 8.09 -41.76 -12.51
C ASP A 509 9.18 -42.58 -11.77
N ASN A 510 9.74 -42.05 -10.67
CA ASN A 510 10.81 -42.68 -9.89
C ASN A 510 10.33 -43.25 -8.54
N THR A 511 9.02 -43.47 -8.37
CA THR A 511 8.46 -44.07 -7.14
C THR A 511 7.97 -45.52 -7.26
N ASP A 512 8.19 -46.19 -8.39
CA ASP A 512 7.75 -47.58 -8.61
C ASP A 512 8.90 -48.54 -8.97
N VAL A 513 10.01 -48.57 -8.23
CA VAL A 513 10.94 -49.73 -8.25
C VAL A 513 11.64 -49.90 -6.87
N ASP A 514 11.57 -51.13 -6.34
CA ASP A 514 12.30 -51.72 -5.20
C ASP A 514 11.83 -51.38 -3.76
N GLN A 515 10.72 -51.98 -3.35
CA GLN A 515 10.60 -52.52 -1.98
C GLN A 515 11.13 -53.95 -1.98
N ASP A 516 12.39 -54.12 -1.62
CA ASP A 516 12.90 -55.35 -1.03
C ASP A 516 13.53 -55.02 0.33
N ASP A 517 13.07 -55.77 1.32
CA ASP A 517 13.36 -55.66 2.74
C ASP A 517 14.85 -55.90 3.06
N ASP A 518 15.51 -54.94 3.71
CA ASP A 518 16.74 -55.20 4.45
C ASP A 518 16.97 -54.16 5.55
N PHE A 519 16.26 -54.30 6.67
CA PHE A 519 16.66 -53.65 7.93
C PHE A 519 16.17 -54.37 9.18
N PHE A 520 16.64 -55.59 9.44
CA PHE A 520 16.80 -56.11 10.80
C PHE A 520 17.77 -57.30 10.77
N GLU A 521 19.02 -57.12 11.21
CA GLU A 521 19.71 -57.97 12.18
C GLU A 521 21.22 -57.72 12.19
N GLY A 522 21.68 -57.06 13.24
CA GLY A 522 23.07 -57.04 13.65
C GLY A 522 23.15 -57.40 15.13
N SER A 523 23.71 -58.59 15.41
CA SER A 523 24.15 -59.10 16.72
C SER A 523 23.20 -60.03 17.48
N ASN A 524 23.32 -61.35 17.25
CA ASN A 524 23.90 -62.24 18.26
C ASN A 524 24.08 -63.69 17.78
N LYS A 525 25.30 -64.20 18.00
CA LYS A 525 25.67 -65.57 18.42
C LYS A 525 25.29 -66.78 17.55
N LYS A 526 26.35 -67.35 16.97
CA LYS A 526 26.61 -68.80 16.86
C LYS A 526 26.07 -69.59 18.07
N THR A 527 25.23 -70.60 17.81
CA THR A 527 25.41 -72.00 18.29
C THR A 527 24.32 -72.91 17.72
N HIS A 528 24.77 -73.94 16.99
CA HIS A 528 24.31 -75.34 16.98
C HIS A 528 22.85 -75.73 17.28
N GLU A 529 22.35 -76.57 16.36
CA GLU A 529 21.62 -77.83 16.58
C GLU A 529 20.08 -77.92 16.68
N LEU A 530 19.57 -78.98 16.02
CA LEU A 530 18.30 -79.72 16.19
C LEU A 530 17.05 -79.09 15.54
N SER A 531 16.57 -79.56 14.37
CA SER A 531 15.90 -80.84 14.03
C SER A 531 14.44 -80.97 14.49
N HIS A 532 13.57 -81.30 13.53
CA HIS A 532 12.29 -82.02 13.64
C HIS A 532 11.07 -81.26 14.20
N VAL A 533 10.02 -81.08 13.37
CA VAL A 533 8.73 -81.86 13.42
C VAL A 533 7.61 -80.93 13.95
N PHE A 534 6.41 -80.74 13.36
CA PHE A 534 5.41 -81.63 12.80
C PHE A 534 4.57 -80.93 11.70
N SER A 535 4.09 -81.75 10.77
CA SER A 535 3.03 -81.56 9.78
C SER A 535 1.62 -81.46 10.40
N HIS A 536 0.69 -80.73 9.75
CA HIS A 536 -0.51 -81.32 9.13
C HIS A 536 -1.38 -80.31 8.36
N THR A 537 -1.72 -80.72 7.15
CA THR A 537 -2.66 -80.22 6.12
C THR A 537 -4.08 -80.86 6.32
N PRO A 538 -5.11 -80.74 5.43
CA PRO A 538 -5.73 -79.62 4.68
C PRO A 538 -7.33 -79.73 4.68
N PRO A 539 -8.14 -79.63 3.57
CA PRO A 539 -8.75 -78.46 2.87
C PRO A 539 -10.30 -78.62 2.52
N MET A 540 -10.79 -77.82 1.54
CA MET A 540 -12.02 -77.95 0.67
C MET A 540 -13.33 -77.31 1.17
N THR A 541 -14.28 -76.70 0.42
CA THR A 541 -14.59 -76.39 -1.02
C THR A 541 -15.87 -75.47 -1.06
N PRO A 542 -16.38 -75.01 -2.24
CA PRO A 542 -17.26 -73.82 -2.45
C PRO A 542 -18.75 -74.12 -2.82
N GLU A 543 -19.46 -73.12 -3.39
CA GLU A 543 -20.82 -73.07 -4.04
C GLU A 543 -21.99 -72.53 -3.17
N LEU A 544 -23.09 -71.88 -3.62
CA LEU A 544 -23.63 -71.23 -4.84
C LEU A 544 -24.99 -70.55 -4.47
N SER A 545 -25.37 -69.49 -5.21
CA SER A 545 -26.74 -69.12 -5.71
C SER A 545 -27.95 -68.67 -4.83
N GLY A 546 -28.71 -67.70 -5.38
CA GLY A 546 -30.18 -67.44 -5.22
C GLY A 546 -30.54 -66.18 -4.38
N SER A 547 -31.02 -65.03 -4.88
CA SER A 547 -32.21 -64.62 -5.69
C SER A 547 -33.45 -64.20 -4.85
N GLU A 548 -34.15 -63.16 -5.36
CA GLU A 548 -35.50 -62.61 -5.00
C GLU A 548 -35.52 -61.49 -3.92
N ASP A 549 -35.78 -60.22 -4.29
CA ASP A 549 -37.09 -59.51 -4.50
C ASP A 549 -37.67 -59.03 -3.14
N GLU A 550 -38.28 -57.86 -2.88
CA GLU A 550 -38.89 -56.76 -3.65
C GLU A 550 -39.31 -55.63 -2.64
N VAL A 551 -39.74 -54.45 -3.15
CA VAL A 551 -40.58 -53.38 -2.50
C VAL A 551 -39.91 -52.39 -1.50
N GLY A 552 -40.02 -51.05 -1.56
CA GLY A 552 -40.80 -50.14 -2.41
C GLY A 552 -40.52 -48.64 -2.11
N PHE A 553 -40.88 -47.80 -3.09
CA PHE A 553 -40.91 -46.32 -3.18
C PHE A 553 -41.98 -45.65 -2.24
N PRO A 554 -42.18 -44.30 -2.16
CA PRO A 554 -41.82 -43.24 -3.12
C PRO A 554 -41.37 -41.84 -2.63
N GLU A 555 -40.82 -41.14 -3.62
CA GLU A 555 -40.83 -39.71 -4.01
C GLU A 555 -41.79 -38.66 -3.38
N ASP A 556 -41.24 -37.44 -3.28
CA ASP A 556 -41.77 -36.13 -3.72
C ASP A 556 -42.71 -35.30 -2.82
N LYS A 557 -42.23 -34.12 -2.36
CA LYS A 557 -42.75 -32.77 -2.71
C LYS A 557 -42.34 -31.65 -1.72
N ARG A 558 -41.75 -30.59 -2.30
CA ARG A 558 -41.93 -29.15 -2.01
C ARG A 558 -41.83 -28.65 -0.55
N ARG A 559 -40.79 -27.84 -0.29
CA ARG A 559 -40.93 -26.38 -0.09
C ARG A 559 -39.58 -25.67 -0.20
#